data_AF-A0A8X6ING6-F1
#
_entry.id   AF-A0A8X6ING6-F1
#
_cell.length_a   1.000
_cell.length_b   1.000
_cell.length_c   1.000
_cell.angle_alpha   90.00
_cell.angle_beta   90.00
_cell.angle_gamma   90.00
#
_symmetry.space_group_name_H-M   'P 1'
#
loop_
_entity.id
_entity.type
_entity.pdbx_description
1 polymer ?
#
loop_
_entity_poly.entity_id
_entity_poly.type
_entity_poly.pdbx_seq_one_letter_code
_entity_poly.pdbx_strand_id
1 'polypeptide(L)'
;MLEAQVIALLVQNLERLDESVKEEAEGVHNTLAIVENLAEFKVDMCIDATEQGLMQWILKRIKAKMPFDANKLYCSEILSILLQRHDENRQALGAIEGIDVLLQQLAYFKRNDPSNSEEHEMMENLFDCLCSSLMFAANRERFLKGEGLQLMNLMLREKKMSRNGALKVLDHAMCNAEGADNCNKFVDILGLRSIFPLFMKTPKKNWKKGLSVEQHEEHVCSIIASMLKNCKGTQRQRLLNKFTENDHEKVDRLMELHFKYLDKVHVIDLQIEKEKSKLEDDEIEVTMEEEFYLRRLEGGLFTLQLIDYIMVDICCSGPASIKQRVLQILNLRGGSIKTIRNVMREYAGNMGDANDTALREAEQQRLLQFVDRF
;
A
#
# COMPACT_ATOMS: atom_id res chain seq x y z
N MET A 1 6.69 -12.99 -35.27
CA MET A 1 6.45 -11.59 -34.84
C MET A 1 7.31 -11.20 -33.63
N LEU A 2 7.37 -12.00 -32.57
CA LEU A 2 8.19 -11.68 -31.38
C LEU A 2 9.72 -11.72 -31.61
N GLU A 3 10.23 -12.52 -32.56
CA GLU A 3 11.65 -12.51 -32.96
C GLU A 3 12.08 -11.24 -33.73
N ALA A 4 11.15 -10.34 -34.08
CA ALA A 4 11.37 -9.26 -35.04
C ALA A 4 11.36 -7.83 -34.43
N GLN A 5 11.61 -7.67 -33.12
CA GLN A 5 11.67 -6.35 -32.45
C GLN A 5 10.46 -5.44 -32.78
N VAL A 6 9.25 -6.03 -32.80
CA VAL A 6 8.04 -5.32 -33.21
C VAL A 6 7.79 -4.10 -32.32
N ILE A 7 8.05 -4.19 -31.01
CA ILE A 7 7.87 -3.05 -30.11
C ILE A 7 8.83 -1.91 -30.44
N ALA A 8 10.10 -2.20 -30.73
CA ALA A 8 11.06 -1.18 -31.14
C ALA A 8 10.62 -0.45 -32.41
N LEU A 9 10.10 -1.18 -33.41
CA LEU A 9 9.57 -0.57 -34.63
C LEU A 9 8.32 0.28 -34.37
N LEU A 10 7.41 -0.19 -33.51
CA LEU A 10 6.23 0.58 -33.09
C LEU A 10 6.64 1.86 -32.36
N VAL A 11 7.61 1.80 -31.45
CA VAL A 11 8.15 2.97 -30.74
C VAL A 11 8.80 3.95 -31.71
N GLN A 12 9.61 3.48 -32.66
CA GLN A 12 10.19 4.35 -33.71
C GLN A 12 9.13 5.05 -34.56
N ASN A 13 7.99 4.38 -34.82
CA ASN A 13 6.86 5.01 -35.51
C ASN A 13 6.17 6.04 -34.60
N LEU A 14 5.90 5.70 -33.34
CA LEU A 14 5.30 6.59 -32.35
C LEU A 14 6.08 7.90 -32.15
N GLU A 15 7.41 7.88 -32.30
CA GLU A 15 8.24 9.09 -32.20
C GLU A 15 8.01 10.10 -33.35
N ARG A 16 7.42 9.66 -34.46
CA ARG A 16 7.21 10.47 -35.67
C ARG A 16 5.78 11.01 -35.80
N LEU A 17 4.84 10.44 -35.03
CA LEU A 17 3.43 10.81 -35.10
C LEU A 17 3.18 12.17 -34.41
N ASP A 18 2.42 13.03 -35.07
CA ASP A 18 1.94 14.32 -34.58
C ASP A 18 0.47 14.19 -34.15
N GLU A 19 0.23 14.11 -32.85
CA GLU A 19 -1.13 13.97 -32.28
C GLU A 19 -2.01 15.22 -32.43
N SER A 20 -1.53 16.30 -33.05
CA SER A 20 -2.40 17.38 -33.52
C SER A 20 -3.20 16.98 -34.77
N VAL A 21 -2.75 15.95 -35.50
CA VAL A 21 -3.45 15.32 -36.62
C VAL A 21 -4.28 14.16 -36.09
N LYS A 22 -5.59 14.18 -36.36
CA LYS A 22 -6.54 13.22 -35.79
C LYS A 22 -6.19 11.78 -36.16
N GLU A 23 -5.85 11.54 -37.43
CA GLU A 23 -5.48 10.21 -37.95
C GLU A 23 -4.21 9.67 -37.27
N GLU A 24 -3.26 10.55 -36.95
CA GLU A 24 -2.02 10.16 -36.27
C GLU A 24 -2.24 9.93 -34.78
N ALA A 25 -3.13 10.69 -34.13
CA ALA A 25 -3.57 10.43 -32.76
C ALA A 25 -4.30 9.08 -32.64
N GLU A 26 -5.13 8.72 -33.63
CA GLU A 26 -5.72 7.37 -33.74
C GLU A 26 -4.62 6.31 -33.97
N GLY A 27 -3.57 6.62 -34.73
CA GLY A 27 -2.39 5.78 -34.90
C GLY A 27 -1.65 5.48 -33.59
N VAL A 28 -1.50 6.48 -32.71
CA VAL A 28 -0.96 6.29 -31.35
C VAL A 28 -1.84 5.35 -30.54
N HIS A 29 -3.16 5.60 -30.54
CA HIS A 29 -4.12 4.78 -29.81
C HIS A 29 -4.08 3.30 -30.25
N ASN A 30 -4.10 3.05 -31.56
CA ASN A 30 -4.02 1.71 -32.13
C ASN A 30 -2.68 1.02 -31.77
N THR A 31 -1.60 1.78 -31.68
CA THR A 31 -0.30 1.23 -31.28
C THR A 31 -0.31 0.78 -29.83
N LEU A 32 -0.90 1.57 -28.92
CA LEU A 32 -1.07 1.19 -27.51
C LEU A 32 -1.97 -0.05 -27.37
N ALA A 33 -3.04 -0.15 -28.16
CA ALA A 33 -3.90 -1.32 -28.20
C ALA A 33 -3.16 -2.59 -28.66
N ILE A 34 -2.25 -2.48 -29.64
CA ILE A 34 -1.40 -3.61 -30.02
C ILE A 34 -0.54 -4.06 -28.83
N VAL A 35 0.07 -3.12 -28.11
CA VAL A 35 0.87 -3.44 -26.92
C VAL A 35 0.04 -4.12 -25.85
N GLU A 36 -1.14 -3.59 -25.54
CA GLU A 36 -2.06 -4.15 -24.54
C GLU A 36 -2.39 -5.62 -24.86
N ASN A 37 -2.88 -5.88 -26.08
CA ASN A 37 -3.23 -7.24 -26.52
C ASN A 37 -2.03 -8.20 -26.44
N LEU A 38 -0.82 -7.71 -26.77
CA LEU A 38 0.38 -8.52 -26.70
C LEU A 38 0.81 -8.80 -25.24
N ALA A 39 0.68 -7.82 -24.35
CA ALA A 39 0.97 -7.96 -22.92
C ALA A 39 0.00 -8.92 -22.23
N GLU A 40 -1.28 -8.89 -22.60
CA GLU A 40 -2.28 -9.86 -22.11
C GLU A 40 -1.97 -11.29 -22.54
N PHE A 41 -1.50 -11.47 -23.78
CA PHE A 41 -1.20 -12.80 -24.31
C PHE A 41 0.13 -13.37 -23.81
N LYS A 42 1.16 -12.52 -23.63
CA LYS A 42 2.51 -12.92 -23.23
C LYS A 42 3.12 -11.93 -22.25
N VAL A 43 3.00 -12.23 -20.96
CA VAL A 43 3.48 -11.41 -19.84
C VAL A 43 4.97 -11.07 -19.94
N ASP A 44 5.82 -12.00 -20.37
CA ASP A 44 7.27 -11.75 -20.53
C ASP A 44 7.60 -10.63 -21.53
N MET A 45 6.69 -10.34 -22.47
CA MET A 45 6.89 -9.27 -23.45
C MET A 45 6.92 -7.87 -22.79
N CYS A 46 6.36 -7.70 -21.58
CA CYS A 46 6.42 -6.43 -20.87
C CYS A 46 7.86 -5.98 -20.57
N ILE A 47 8.76 -6.94 -20.31
CA ILE A 47 10.18 -6.66 -20.08
C ILE A 47 10.83 -6.23 -21.41
N ASP A 48 10.65 -7.05 -22.45
CA ASP A 48 11.15 -6.75 -23.79
C ASP A 48 10.68 -5.37 -24.30
N ALA A 49 9.41 -5.03 -24.06
CA ALA A 49 8.83 -3.76 -24.47
C ALA A 49 9.51 -2.56 -23.77
N THR A 50 9.84 -2.72 -22.49
CA THR A 50 10.56 -1.72 -21.70
C THR A 50 11.99 -1.55 -22.20
N GLU A 51 12.70 -2.65 -22.48
CA GLU A 51 14.04 -2.62 -23.07
C GLU A 51 14.05 -1.98 -24.47
N GLN A 52 12.99 -2.19 -25.23
CA GLN A 52 12.81 -1.65 -26.59
C GLN A 52 12.35 -0.18 -26.63
N GLY A 53 12.31 0.52 -25.50
CA GLY A 53 12.11 1.98 -25.46
C GLY A 53 10.67 2.43 -25.19
N LEU A 54 9.71 1.51 -25.01
CA LEU A 54 8.30 1.86 -24.87
C LEU A 54 8.05 2.67 -23.59
N MET A 55 8.64 2.26 -22.47
CA MET A 55 8.45 2.94 -21.19
C MET A 55 8.98 4.39 -21.23
N GLN A 56 10.12 4.61 -21.88
CA GLN A 56 10.72 5.92 -22.07
C GLN A 56 9.80 6.83 -22.90
N TRP A 57 9.21 6.28 -23.97
CA TRP A 57 8.24 7.00 -24.79
C TRP A 57 6.97 7.34 -24.00
N ILE A 58 6.41 6.39 -23.25
CA ILE A 58 5.22 6.58 -22.41
C ILE A 58 5.46 7.68 -21.37
N LEU A 59 6.59 7.65 -20.65
CA LEU A 59 6.92 8.69 -19.66
C LEU A 59 7.09 10.07 -20.31
N LYS A 60 7.69 10.13 -21.50
CA LYS A 60 7.80 11.37 -22.29
C LYS A 60 6.41 11.89 -22.67
N ARG A 61 5.50 11.02 -23.08
CA ARG A 61 4.13 11.37 -23.45
C ARG A 61 3.29 11.82 -22.25
N ILE A 62 3.40 11.13 -21.12
CA ILE A 62 2.72 11.48 -19.87
C ILE A 62 3.19 12.85 -19.37
N LYS A 63 4.51 13.13 -19.40
CA LYS A 63 5.07 14.41 -18.93
C LYS A 63 4.87 15.58 -19.91
N ALA A 64 4.44 15.30 -21.15
CA ALA A 64 4.26 16.33 -22.17
C ALA A 64 3.28 17.40 -21.67
N LYS A 65 3.61 18.67 -21.94
CA LYS A 65 2.80 19.83 -21.56
C LYS A 65 1.66 20.03 -22.55
N MET A 66 0.78 19.04 -22.61
CA MET A 66 -0.43 19.05 -23.43
C MET A 66 -1.66 18.85 -22.55
N PRO A 67 -2.85 19.30 -23.00
CA PRO A 67 -4.11 19.00 -22.32
C PRO A 67 -4.28 17.51 -22.10
N PHE A 68 -5.08 17.16 -21.09
CA PHE A 68 -5.51 15.77 -20.90
C PHE A 68 -6.32 15.29 -22.11
N ASP A 69 -6.01 14.08 -22.57
CA ASP A 69 -6.68 13.39 -23.67
C ASP A 69 -6.71 11.87 -23.44
N ALA A 70 -7.48 11.16 -24.26
CA ALA A 70 -7.65 9.71 -24.14
C ALA A 70 -6.33 8.94 -24.29
N ASN A 71 -5.41 9.42 -25.14
CA ASN A 71 -4.09 8.80 -25.29
C ASN A 71 -3.22 8.95 -24.04
N LYS A 72 -3.32 10.07 -23.30
CA LYS A 72 -2.64 10.23 -22.01
C LYS A 72 -3.19 9.28 -20.96
N LEU A 73 -4.51 9.08 -20.92
CA LEU A 73 -5.13 8.06 -20.08
C LEU A 73 -4.60 6.66 -20.45
N TYR A 74 -4.64 6.30 -21.74
CA TYR A 74 -4.21 4.97 -22.18
C TYR A 74 -2.73 4.71 -21.89
N CYS A 75 -1.87 5.73 -22.04
CA CYS A 75 -0.46 5.65 -21.61
C CYS A 75 -0.31 5.28 -20.13
N SER A 76 -1.18 5.79 -19.25
CA SER A 76 -1.16 5.46 -17.82
C SER A 76 -1.58 4.01 -17.54
N GLU A 77 -2.50 3.46 -18.33
CA GLU A 77 -2.95 2.07 -18.24
C GLU A 77 -1.85 1.12 -18.71
N ILE A 78 -1.26 1.38 -19.88
CA ILE A 78 -0.13 0.59 -20.39
C ILE A 78 1.05 0.64 -19.42
N LEU A 79 1.36 1.81 -18.82
CA LEU A 79 2.41 1.90 -17.81
C LEU A 79 2.13 1.01 -16.60
N SER A 80 0.88 0.95 -16.16
CA SER A 80 0.45 0.09 -15.05
C SER A 80 0.66 -1.39 -15.40
N ILE A 81 0.27 -1.81 -16.61
CA ILE A 81 0.49 -3.17 -17.12
C ILE A 81 1.98 -3.51 -17.15
N LEU A 82 2.83 -2.63 -17.69
CA LEU A 82 4.28 -2.86 -17.76
C LEU A 82 4.91 -3.06 -16.37
N LEU A 83 4.40 -2.37 -15.34
CA LEU A 83 4.93 -2.46 -13.98
C LEU A 83 4.34 -3.62 -13.16
N GLN A 84 3.28 -4.26 -13.65
CA GLN A 84 2.58 -5.30 -12.91
C GLN A 84 3.40 -6.60 -12.90
N ARG A 85 3.85 -7.02 -11.71
CA ARG A 85 4.59 -8.29 -11.50
C ARG A 85 5.97 -8.39 -12.18
N HIS A 86 6.59 -7.27 -12.55
CA HIS A 86 7.91 -7.23 -13.18
C HIS A 86 8.89 -6.33 -12.42
N ASP A 87 9.81 -6.92 -11.65
CA ASP A 87 10.82 -6.17 -10.89
C ASP A 87 11.83 -5.48 -11.80
N GLU A 88 12.14 -6.08 -12.96
CA GLU A 88 12.99 -5.53 -14.00
C GLU A 88 12.44 -4.19 -14.50
N ASN A 89 11.13 -4.12 -14.74
CA ASN A 89 10.46 -2.91 -15.20
C ASN A 89 10.39 -1.85 -14.11
N ARG A 90 10.19 -2.24 -12.84
CA ARG A 90 10.26 -1.32 -11.69
C ARG A 90 11.66 -0.72 -11.54
N GLN A 91 12.69 -1.53 -11.72
CA GLN A 91 14.08 -1.07 -11.73
C GLN A 91 14.35 -0.12 -12.89
N ALA A 92 13.92 -0.48 -14.11
CA ALA A 92 14.09 0.33 -15.31
C ALA A 92 13.40 1.69 -15.17
N LEU A 93 12.15 1.72 -14.68
CA LEU A 93 11.40 2.94 -14.39
C LEU A 93 12.18 3.86 -13.45
N GLY A 94 12.74 3.30 -12.39
CA GLY A 94 13.61 4.02 -11.47
C GLY A 94 14.79 4.64 -12.20
N ALA A 95 15.51 3.83 -12.98
CA ALA A 95 16.74 4.22 -13.69
C ALA A 95 16.56 5.38 -14.67
N ILE A 96 15.36 5.54 -15.24
CA ILE A 96 15.03 6.60 -16.22
C ILE A 96 14.28 7.80 -15.61
N GLU A 97 14.46 8.05 -14.31
CA GLU A 97 13.81 9.15 -13.56
C GLU A 97 12.27 9.08 -13.57
N GLY A 98 11.70 7.88 -13.78
CA GLY A 98 10.25 7.69 -13.85
C GLY A 98 9.52 8.01 -12.55
N ILE A 99 10.17 7.83 -11.40
CA ILE A 99 9.61 8.23 -10.10
C ILE A 99 9.34 9.74 -10.05
N ASP A 100 10.25 10.56 -10.54
CA ASP A 100 10.08 12.02 -10.56
C ASP A 100 8.97 12.43 -11.54
N VAL A 101 8.87 11.74 -12.69
CA VAL A 101 7.76 11.95 -13.64
C VAL A 101 6.41 11.66 -12.98
N LEU A 102 6.27 10.52 -12.30
CA LEU A 102 5.03 10.14 -11.59
C LEU A 102 4.69 11.17 -10.51
N LEU A 103 5.65 11.58 -9.69
CA LEU A 103 5.45 12.58 -8.64
C LEU A 103 5.04 13.94 -9.22
N GLN A 104 5.66 14.38 -10.32
CA GLN A 104 5.31 15.64 -10.99
C GLN A 104 3.88 15.62 -11.54
N GLN A 105 3.44 14.52 -12.15
CA GLN A 105 2.06 14.42 -12.64
C GLN A 105 1.06 14.38 -11.48
N LEU A 106 1.35 13.61 -10.44
CA LEU A 106 0.50 13.56 -9.25
C LEU A 106 0.44 14.90 -8.52
N ALA A 107 1.50 15.70 -8.59
CA ALA A 107 1.55 17.02 -7.96
C ALA A 107 0.51 18.02 -8.50
N TYR A 108 -0.05 17.79 -9.68
CA TYR A 108 -1.19 18.56 -10.19
C TYR A 108 -2.44 18.38 -9.30
N PHE A 109 -2.66 17.16 -8.79
CA PHE A 109 -3.82 16.79 -7.97
C PHE A 109 -3.65 17.06 -6.47
N LYS A 110 -2.58 17.75 -6.06
CA LYS A 110 -2.35 18.07 -4.63
C LYS A 110 -3.40 19.03 -4.05
N ARG A 111 -3.96 19.90 -4.89
CA ARG A 111 -4.95 20.93 -4.52
C ARG A 111 -6.17 20.97 -5.44
N ASN A 112 -6.13 20.26 -6.56
CA ASN A 112 -7.20 20.21 -7.54
C ASN A 112 -7.74 18.79 -7.61
N ASP A 113 -9.05 18.65 -7.69
CA ASP A 113 -9.68 17.37 -8.02
C ASP A 113 -9.65 17.18 -9.55
N PRO A 114 -9.63 15.94 -10.05
CA PRO A 114 -9.80 15.66 -11.46
C PRO A 114 -11.08 16.30 -12.03
N SER A 115 -11.00 16.78 -13.27
CA SER A 115 -12.06 17.52 -13.95
C SER A 115 -13.19 16.61 -14.41
N ASN A 116 -12.88 15.35 -14.72
CA ASN A 116 -13.83 14.34 -15.19
C ASN A 116 -13.42 12.93 -14.69
N SER A 117 -14.22 11.91 -15.03
CA SER A 117 -13.98 10.53 -14.60
C SER A 117 -12.74 9.89 -15.22
N GLU A 118 -12.39 10.26 -16.45
CA GLU A 118 -11.22 9.73 -17.17
C GLU A 118 -9.92 10.29 -16.59
N GLU A 119 -9.88 11.58 -16.26
CA GLU A 119 -8.74 12.19 -15.57
C GLU A 119 -8.58 11.63 -14.15
N HIS A 120 -9.70 11.27 -13.49
CA HIS A 120 -9.66 10.57 -12.21
C HIS A 120 -9.06 9.17 -12.35
N GLU A 121 -9.42 8.44 -13.40
CA GLU A 121 -8.88 7.11 -13.70
C GLU A 121 -7.37 7.18 -13.99
N MET A 122 -6.94 8.14 -14.81
CA MET A 122 -5.51 8.40 -15.03
C MET A 122 -4.79 8.69 -13.71
N MET A 123 -5.38 9.50 -12.82
CA MET A 123 -4.79 9.77 -11.51
C MET A 123 -4.61 8.50 -10.68
N GLU A 124 -5.61 7.62 -10.62
CA GLU A 124 -5.50 6.33 -9.90
C GLU A 124 -4.45 5.42 -10.56
N ASN A 125 -4.40 5.33 -11.89
CA ASN A 125 -3.37 4.57 -12.61
C ASN A 125 -1.95 5.05 -12.26
N LEU A 126 -1.74 6.37 -12.15
CA LEU A 126 -0.45 6.93 -11.75
C LEU A 126 -0.10 6.59 -10.28
N PHE A 127 -1.10 6.57 -9.39
CA PHE A 127 -0.90 6.11 -8.01
C PHE A 127 -0.53 4.63 -7.96
N ASP A 128 -1.20 3.78 -8.75
CA ASP A 128 -0.94 2.35 -8.81
C ASP A 128 0.44 2.05 -9.42
N CYS A 129 0.85 2.78 -10.47
CA CYS A 129 2.21 2.76 -11.00
C CYS A 129 3.24 3.10 -9.92
N LEU A 130 2.98 4.16 -9.14
CA LEU A 130 3.88 4.57 -8.06
C LEU A 130 3.94 3.51 -6.95
N CYS A 131 2.81 2.94 -6.53
CA CYS A 131 2.78 1.85 -5.55
C CYS A 131 3.57 0.63 -6.04
N SER A 132 3.34 0.20 -7.29
CA SER A 132 4.08 -0.92 -7.90
C SER A 132 5.57 -0.64 -7.95
N SER A 133 5.98 0.58 -8.33
CA SER A 133 7.39 0.96 -8.38
C SER A 133 8.08 0.91 -7.02
N LEU A 134 7.36 1.19 -5.93
CA LEU A 134 7.88 1.18 -4.55
C LEU A 134 8.05 -0.23 -3.96
N MET A 135 7.56 -1.27 -4.66
CA MET A 135 7.86 -2.66 -4.33
C MET A 135 9.33 -3.00 -4.60
N PHE A 136 9.99 -2.28 -5.52
CA PHE A 136 11.43 -2.37 -5.71
C PHE A 136 12.16 -1.45 -4.72
N ALA A 137 12.92 -2.02 -3.79
CA ALA A 137 13.49 -1.31 -2.65
C ALA A 137 14.31 -0.06 -3.02
N ALA A 138 15.10 -0.09 -4.10
CA ALA A 138 15.92 1.06 -4.52
C ALA A 138 15.08 2.27 -4.96
N ASN A 139 13.82 2.07 -5.37
CA ASN A 139 12.93 3.17 -5.72
C ASN A 139 12.42 3.93 -4.49
N ARG A 140 12.48 3.35 -3.28
CA ARG A 140 12.12 4.05 -2.04
C ARG A 140 13.08 5.21 -1.75
N GLU A 141 14.36 5.04 -2.04
CA GLU A 141 15.35 6.12 -1.93
C GLU A 141 15.11 7.21 -3.00
N ARG A 142 14.79 6.82 -4.24
CA ARG A 142 14.43 7.77 -5.31
C ARG A 142 13.18 8.58 -4.94
N PHE A 143 12.15 7.91 -4.43
CA PHE A 143 10.93 8.55 -3.92
C PHE A 143 11.20 9.53 -2.77
N LEU A 144 12.09 9.17 -1.85
CA LEU A 144 12.53 10.04 -0.76
C LEU A 144 13.23 11.30 -1.28
N LYS A 145 14.16 11.14 -2.23
CA LYS A 145 14.88 12.25 -2.88
C LYS A 145 13.96 13.16 -3.68
N GLY A 146 12.96 12.60 -4.35
CA GLY A 146 11.94 13.32 -5.13
C GLY A 146 10.87 14.04 -4.28
N GLU A 147 11.06 14.14 -2.96
CA GLU A 147 10.08 14.73 -2.02
C GLU A 147 8.70 14.06 -2.03
N GLY A 148 8.64 12.76 -2.38
CA GLY A 148 7.40 12.02 -2.47
C GLY A 148 6.61 12.03 -1.15
N LEU A 149 7.30 11.90 -0.01
CA LEU A 149 6.66 11.97 1.32
C LEU A 149 6.00 13.33 1.58
N GLN A 150 6.66 14.43 1.20
CA GLN A 150 6.13 15.78 1.34
C GLN A 150 4.86 15.95 0.51
N LEU A 151 4.87 15.45 -0.72
CA LEU A 151 3.71 15.50 -1.61
C LEU A 151 2.54 14.69 -1.05
N MET A 152 2.76 13.44 -0.65
CA MET A 152 1.69 12.60 -0.10
C MET A 152 1.14 13.17 1.21
N ASN A 153 2.02 13.67 2.09
CA ASN A 153 1.60 14.31 3.33
C ASN A 153 0.75 15.58 3.08
N LEU A 154 1.08 16.35 2.03
CA LEU A 154 0.27 17.49 1.62
C LEU A 154 -1.12 17.03 1.11
N MET A 155 -1.19 16.01 0.26
CA MET A 155 -2.45 15.46 -0.27
C MET A 155 -3.38 14.96 0.85
N LEU A 156 -2.83 14.29 1.88
CA LEU A 156 -3.63 13.87 3.04
C LEU A 156 -4.31 15.06 3.75
N ARG A 157 -3.59 16.19 3.86
CA ARG A 157 -4.03 17.41 4.54
C ARG A 157 -5.04 18.22 3.75
N GLU A 158 -4.89 18.30 2.42
CA GLU A 158 -5.77 19.07 1.51
C GLU A 158 -7.14 18.41 1.33
N LYS A 159 -7.28 17.12 1.69
CA LYS A 159 -8.56 16.40 1.74
C LYS A 159 -9.27 16.24 0.38
N LYS A 160 -8.49 16.25 -0.69
CA LYS A 160 -8.92 16.08 -2.09
C LYS A 160 -9.07 14.60 -2.46
N MET A 161 -9.55 14.33 -3.67
CA MET A 161 -9.70 12.95 -4.19
C MET A 161 -8.38 12.16 -4.15
N SER A 162 -7.26 12.85 -4.37
CA SER A 162 -5.90 12.30 -4.29
C SER A 162 -5.49 11.77 -2.91
N ARG A 163 -6.25 12.05 -1.85
CA ARG A 163 -5.97 11.55 -0.49
C ARG A 163 -5.87 10.03 -0.44
N ASN A 164 -6.76 9.33 -1.14
CA ASN A 164 -6.85 7.87 -1.06
C ASN A 164 -5.60 7.23 -1.68
N GLY A 165 -5.21 7.67 -2.89
CA GLY A 165 -3.96 7.27 -3.51
C GLY A 165 -2.73 7.65 -2.68
N ALA A 166 -2.71 8.84 -2.08
CA ALA A 166 -1.62 9.26 -1.21
C ALA A 166 -1.46 8.37 0.04
N LEU A 167 -2.56 7.90 0.61
CA LEU A 167 -2.53 6.97 1.75
C LEU A 167 -1.93 5.61 1.33
N LYS A 168 -2.36 5.06 0.18
CA LYS A 168 -1.81 3.81 -0.37
C LYS A 168 -0.31 3.91 -0.64
N VAL A 169 0.15 5.02 -1.24
CA VAL A 169 1.56 5.25 -1.54
C VAL A 169 2.40 5.33 -0.26
N LEU A 170 1.90 6.02 0.77
CA LEU A 170 2.60 6.11 2.06
C LEU A 170 2.77 4.74 2.72
N ASP A 171 1.75 3.88 2.63
CA ASP A 171 1.83 2.51 3.12
C ASP A 171 2.96 1.72 2.42
N HIS A 172 2.98 1.72 1.09
CA HIS A 172 4.02 1.04 0.29
C HIS A 172 5.42 1.63 0.48
N ALA A 173 5.53 2.94 0.70
CA ALA A 173 6.82 3.61 0.88
C ALA A 173 7.46 3.31 2.24
N MET A 174 6.64 3.01 3.26
CA MET A 174 7.09 2.87 4.65
C MET A 174 7.12 1.42 5.13
N CYS A 175 6.52 0.48 4.41
CA CYS A 175 6.50 -0.92 4.78
C CYS A 175 7.90 -1.56 4.79
N ASN A 176 8.05 -2.62 5.59
CA ASN A 176 9.26 -3.44 5.70
C ASN A 176 10.52 -2.67 6.13
N ALA A 177 11.65 -3.38 6.23
CA ALA A 177 12.91 -2.80 6.71
C ALA A 177 13.45 -1.71 5.77
N GLU A 178 13.21 -1.83 4.46
CA GLU A 178 13.71 -0.87 3.47
C GLU A 178 12.88 0.43 3.46
N GLY A 179 11.74 0.48 4.17
CA GLY A 179 10.96 1.69 4.42
C GLY A 179 11.46 2.55 5.58
N ALA A 180 12.56 2.17 6.26
CA ALA A 180 12.97 2.80 7.52
C ALA A 180 13.31 4.29 7.41
N ASP A 181 14.03 4.69 6.36
CA ASP A 181 14.35 6.11 6.13
C ASP A 181 13.09 6.92 5.83
N ASN A 182 12.14 6.32 5.11
CA ASN A 182 10.85 6.95 4.83
C ASN A 182 10.03 7.13 6.11
N CYS A 183 9.99 6.13 7.01
CA CYS A 183 9.34 6.25 8.31
C CYS A 183 9.92 7.42 9.12
N ASN A 184 11.25 7.49 9.26
CA ASN A 184 11.89 8.56 10.02
C ASN A 184 11.62 9.94 9.40
N LYS A 185 11.78 10.06 8.07
CA LYS A 185 11.51 11.31 7.36
C LYS A 185 10.06 11.74 7.50
N PHE A 186 9.10 10.81 7.43
CA PHE A 186 7.68 11.11 7.57
C PHE A 186 7.37 11.75 8.93
N VAL A 187 8.00 11.27 10.02
CA VAL A 187 7.90 11.88 11.35
C VAL A 187 8.51 13.29 11.37
N ASP A 188 9.65 13.48 10.69
CA ASP A 188 10.35 14.77 10.63
C ASP A 188 9.55 15.85 9.89
N ILE A 189 8.87 15.48 8.80
CA ILE A 189 7.99 16.40 8.04
C ILE A 189 6.59 16.56 8.64
N LEU A 190 6.44 16.30 9.95
CA LEU A 190 5.20 16.42 10.71
C LEU A 190 4.07 15.47 10.25
N GLY A 191 4.40 14.33 9.62
CA GLY A 191 3.42 13.34 9.15
C GLY A 191 2.51 12.78 10.26
N LEU A 192 2.98 12.76 11.50
CA LEU A 192 2.16 12.39 12.68
C LEU A 192 0.92 13.28 12.85
N ARG A 193 0.98 14.54 12.43
CA ARG A 193 -0.18 15.47 12.47
C ARG A 193 -1.20 15.18 11.37
N SER A 194 -0.84 14.39 10.37
CA SER A 194 -1.72 14.01 9.25
C SER A 194 -2.33 12.62 9.44
N ILE A 195 -1.53 11.65 9.89
CA ILE A 195 -1.98 10.26 10.02
C ILE A 195 -2.86 10.00 11.25
N PHE A 196 -2.56 10.59 12.41
CA PHE A 196 -3.34 10.34 13.63
C PHE A 196 -4.78 10.89 13.57
N PRO A 197 -5.08 12.03 12.92
CA PRO A 197 -6.47 12.40 12.66
C PRO A 197 -7.24 11.38 11.83
N LEU A 198 -6.58 10.72 10.86
CA LEU A 198 -7.19 9.66 10.06
C LEU A 198 -7.42 8.38 10.89
N PHE A 199 -6.48 8.05 11.78
CA PHE A 199 -6.62 6.95 12.74
C PHE A 199 -7.80 7.15 13.71
N MET A 200 -7.96 8.37 14.23
CA MET A 200 -9.06 8.72 15.14
C MET A 200 -10.41 8.74 14.44
N LYS A 201 -10.45 9.12 13.16
CA LYS A 201 -11.70 9.23 12.41
C LYS A 201 -11.52 8.87 10.95
N THR A 202 -12.02 7.69 10.60
CA THR A 202 -12.13 7.23 9.22
C THR A 202 -13.07 8.16 8.43
N PRO A 203 -12.62 8.78 7.34
CA PRO A 203 -13.47 9.56 6.47
C PRO A 203 -14.64 8.72 5.96
N LYS A 204 -15.87 9.24 6.03
CA LYS A 204 -17.02 8.56 5.44
C LYS A 204 -16.88 8.53 3.92
N LYS A 205 -17.39 7.47 3.30
CA LYS A 205 -17.35 7.25 1.85
C LYS A 205 -18.13 8.38 1.14
N ASN A 206 -17.43 9.44 0.75
CA ASN A 206 -18.04 10.57 0.06
C ASN A 206 -18.28 10.28 -1.44
N TRP A 207 -17.71 9.20 -1.99
CA TRP A 207 -17.83 8.83 -3.40
C TRP A 207 -17.97 7.32 -3.58
N LYS A 208 -18.73 6.91 -4.62
CA LYS A 208 -18.81 5.52 -5.11
C LYS A 208 -17.45 4.90 -5.51
N LYS A 209 -16.42 5.70 -5.81
CA LYS A 209 -15.06 5.30 -6.21
C LYS A 209 -14.08 5.87 -5.17
N GLY A 210 -13.43 5.00 -4.41
CA GLY A 210 -12.53 5.37 -3.30
C GLY A 210 -12.43 4.25 -2.26
N LEU A 211 -11.46 4.37 -1.36
CA LEU A 211 -11.20 3.37 -0.33
C LEU A 211 -12.46 3.08 0.51
N SER A 212 -12.68 1.80 0.82
CA SER A 212 -13.65 1.43 1.85
C SER A 212 -13.19 1.91 3.23
N VAL A 213 -14.09 1.90 4.21
CA VAL A 213 -13.75 2.22 5.60
C VAL A 213 -12.68 1.25 6.10
N GLU A 214 -12.82 -0.02 5.76
CA GLU A 214 -11.89 -1.09 6.13
C GLU A 214 -10.51 -0.91 5.50
N GLN A 215 -10.44 -0.66 4.18
CA GLN A 215 -9.16 -0.42 3.50
C GLN A 215 -8.46 0.83 4.05
N HIS A 216 -9.23 1.87 4.39
CA HIS A 216 -8.66 3.06 5.02
C HIS A 216 -8.06 2.76 6.39
N GLU A 217 -8.80 2.04 7.24
CA GLU A 217 -8.31 1.63 8.56
C GLU A 217 -7.08 0.72 8.46
N GLU A 218 -7.07 -0.21 7.50
CA GLU A 218 -5.95 -1.09 7.21
C GLU A 218 -4.68 -0.31 6.87
N HIS A 219 -4.74 0.57 5.85
CA HIS A 219 -3.57 1.36 5.45
C HIS A 219 -3.07 2.27 6.58
N VAL A 220 -3.97 2.87 7.36
CA VAL A 220 -3.57 3.71 8.50
C VAL A 220 -2.88 2.87 9.58
N CYS A 221 -3.43 1.71 9.94
CA CYS A 221 -2.80 0.79 10.89
C CYS A 221 -1.46 0.28 10.36
N SER A 222 -1.36 -0.07 9.08
CA SER A 222 -0.13 -0.54 8.45
C SER A 222 0.97 0.53 8.50
N ILE A 223 0.64 1.79 8.21
CA ILE A 223 1.57 2.92 8.33
C ILE A 223 2.06 3.09 9.77
N ILE A 224 1.15 3.04 10.76
CA ILE A 224 1.51 3.18 12.18
C ILE A 224 2.39 2.01 12.64
N ALA A 225 2.04 0.78 12.28
CA ALA A 225 2.81 -0.43 12.57
C ALA A 225 4.22 -0.34 11.95
N SER A 226 4.32 0.07 10.69
CA SER A 226 5.59 0.29 9.98
C SER A 226 6.48 1.33 10.66
N MET A 227 5.89 2.45 11.10
CA MET A 227 6.63 3.45 11.87
C MET A 227 7.08 2.93 13.24
N LEU A 228 6.26 2.15 13.95
CA LEU A 228 6.66 1.54 15.22
C LEU A 228 7.80 0.54 15.01
N LYS A 229 7.73 -0.28 13.96
CA LYS A 229 8.76 -1.26 13.62
C LYS A 229 10.11 -0.59 13.32
N ASN A 230 10.09 0.49 12.54
CA ASN A 230 11.28 1.04 11.88
C ASN A 230 11.86 2.33 12.52
N CYS A 231 11.03 3.19 13.11
CA CYS A 231 11.53 4.44 13.70
C CYS A 231 12.44 4.14 14.89
N LYS A 232 13.50 4.94 15.05
CA LYS A 232 14.44 4.85 16.19
C LYS A 232 14.62 6.21 16.86
N GLY A 233 15.25 6.23 18.03
CA GLY A 233 15.61 7.45 18.75
C GLY A 233 14.44 8.43 18.95
N THR A 234 14.65 9.68 18.55
CA THR A 234 13.69 10.78 18.74
C THR A 234 12.37 10.59 18.00
N GLN A 235 12.41 10.02 16.79
CA GLN A 235 11.23 9.81 15.95
C GLN A 235 10.31 8.77 16.59
N ARG A 236 10.89 7.68 17.11
CA ARG A 236 10.15 6.65 17.87
C ARG A 236 9.54 7.23 19.14
N GLN A 237 10.28 8.03 19.90
CA GLN A 237 9.73 8.67 21.10
C GLN A 237 8.54 9.59 20.78
N ARG A 238 8.63 10.37 19.71
CA ARG A 238 7.53 11.23 19.25
C ARG A 238 6.29 10.43 18.87
N LEU A 239 6.46 9.26 18.25
CA LEU A 239 5.38 8.34 17.92
C LEU A 239 4.73 7.74 19.18
N LEU A 240 5.53 7.24 20.13
CA LEU A 240 5.01 6.68 21.39
C LEU A 240 4.24 7.74 22.20
N ASN A 241 4.72 8.99 22.21
CA ASN A 241 4.03 10.08 22.91
C ASN A 241 2.61 10.33 22.36
N LYS A 242 2.34 10.05 21.08
CA LYS A 242 0.99 10.15 20.50
C LYS A 242 -0.05 9.28 21.22
N PHE A 243 0.38 8.15 21.79
CA PHE A 243 -0.48 7.22 22.55
C PHE A 243 -0.66 7.62 24.02
N THR A 244 -0.03 8.70 24.47
CA THR A 244 -0.18 9.27 25.82
C THR A 244 -0.95 10.58 25.84
N GLU A 245 -1.14 11.21 24.68
CA GLU A 245 -1.88 12.46 24.55
C GLU A 245 -3.37 12.29 24.91
N ASN A 246 -3.96 13.35 25.48
CA ASN A 246 -5.40 13.46 25.75
C ASN A 246 -5.96 12.25 26.52
N ASP A 247 -5.34 11.91 27.64
CA ASP A 247 -5.74 10.76 28.49
C ASP A 247 -5.83 9.44 27.70
N HIS A 248 -4.81 9.17 26.89
CA HIS A 248 -4.69 7.94 26.11
C HIS A 248 -5.81 7.73 25.07
N GLU A 249 -6.42 8.79 24.51
CA GLU A 249 -7.53 8.67 23.53
C GLU A 249 -7.18 7.79 22.30
N LYS A 250 -5.90 7.72 21.91
CA LYS A 250 -5.44 6.86 20.79
C LYS A 250 -5.44 5.38 21.19
N VAL A 251 -5.17 5.08 22.45
CA VAL A 251 -5.29 3.71 23.00
C VAL A 251 -6.75 3.32 23.04
N ASP A 252 -7.65 4.24 23.41
CA ASP A 252 -9.10 3.99 23.39
C ASP A 252 -9.58 3.66 21.97
N ARG A 253 -9.14 4.45 20.98
CA ARG A 253 -9.43 4.18 19.56
C ARG A 253 -8.84 2.85 19.09
N LEU A 254 -7.61 2.52 19.51
CA LEU A 254 -6.97 1.25 19.17
C LEU A 254 -7.77 0.06 19.72
N MET A 255 -8.25 0.15 20.97
CA MET A 255 -9.10 -0.87 21.56
C MET A 255 -10.46 -0.97 20.87
N GLU A 256 -11.06 0.16 20.49
CA GLU A 256 -12.31 0.16 19.71
C GLU A 256 -12.14 -0.62 18.39
N LEU A 257 -11.05 -0.36 17.67
CA LEU A 257 -10.70 -1.07 16.44
C LEU A 257 -10.43 -2.56 16.71
N HIS A 258 -9.70 -2.90 17.78
CA HIS A 258 -9.45 -4.29 18.18
C HIS A 258 -10.76 -5.06 18.32
N PHE A 259 -11.71 -4.58 19.13
CA PHE A 259 -12.98 -5.29 19.32
C PHE A 259 -13.80 -5.35 18.03
N LYS A 260 -13.83 -4.28 17.24
CA LYS A 260 -14.52 -4.26 15.94
C LYS A 260 -14.03 -5.36 15.01
N TYR A 261 -12.72 -5.51 14.85
CA TYR A 261 -12.14 -6.49 13.93
C TYR A 261 -12.09 -7.89 14.54
N LEU A 262 -11.93 -8.01 15.85
CA LEU A 262 -12.04 -9.29 16.56
C LEU A 262 -13.43 -9.90 16.37
N ASP A 263 -14.50 -9.11 16.54
CA ASP A 263 -15.87 -9.58 16.33
C ASP A 263 -16.11 -10.01 14.88
N LYS A 264 -15.58 -9.26 13.90
CA LYS A 264 -15.66 -9.63 12.48
C LYS A 264 -14.99 -10.96 12.19
N VAL A 265 -13.74 -11.14 12.64
CA VAL A 265 -12.99 -12.39 12.45
C VAL A 265 -13.67 -13.54 13.20
N HIS A 266 -14.18 -13.31 14.40
CA HIS A 266 -14.89 -14.33 15.18
C HIS A 266 -16.15 -14.84 14.47
N VAL A 267 -16.90 -13.97 13.80
CA VAL A 267 -18.07 -14.39 12.99
C VAL A 267 -17.65 -15.32 11.85
N ILE A 268 -16.52 -15.04 11.20
CA ILE A 268 -15.96 -15.90 10.15
C ILE A 268 -15.46 -17.22 10.73
N ASP A 269 -14.75 -17.20 11.87
CA ASP A 269 -14.28 -18.40 12.55
C ASP A 269 -15.46 -19.33 12.91
N LEU A 270 -16.58 -18.78 13.41
CA LEU A 270 -17.80 -19.55 13.69
C LEU A 270 -18.46 -20.17 12.45
N GLN A 271 -18.31 -19.55 11.27
CA GLN A 271 -18.80 -20.11 10.01
C GLN A 271 -17.90 -21.26 9.57
N ILE A 272 -16.59 -21.04 9.59
CA ILE A 272 -15.57 -22.04 9.25
C ILE A 272 -15.73 -23.27 10.16
N GLU A 273 -15.88 -23.08 11.47
CA GLU A 273 -16.04 -24.20 12.41
C GLU A 273 -17.29 -25.05 12.13
N LYS A 274 -18.40 -24.41 11.74
CA LYS A 274 -19.62 -25.12 11.34
C LYS A 274 -19.47 -25.88 10.04
N GLU A 275 -18.64 -25.39 9.12
CA GLU A 275 -18.32 -26.07 7.86
C GLU A 275 -17.39 -27.25 8.13
N LYS A 276 -16.33 -27.05 8.93
CA LYS A 276 -15.43 -28.11 9.39
C LYS A 276 -16.17 -29.25 10.11
N SER A 277 -17.13 -28.93 10.99
CA SER A 277 -17.92 -29.95 11.70
C SER A 277 -18.78 -30.86 10.81
N LYS A 278 -18.96 -30.51 9.53
CA LYS A 278 -19.73 -31.29 8.56
C LYS A 278 -18.84 -32.15 7.66
N LEU A 279 -17.53 -31.97 7.75
CA LEU A 279 -16.53 -32.72 7.00
C LEU A 279 -15.91 -33.74 7.94
N GLU A 280 -15.45 -34.87 7.40
CA GLU A 280 -14.60 -35.78 8.16
C GLU A 280 -13.17 -35.19 8.26
N ASP A 281 -12.43 -35.46 9.34
CA ASP A 281 -11.08 -34.87 9.54
C ASP A 281 -10.12 -35.17 8.37
N ASP A 282 -10.28 -36.31 7.71
CA ASP A 282 -9.50 -36.72 6.53
C ASP A 282 -9.90 -35.99 5.23
N GLU A 283 -11.03 -35.27 5.21
CA GLU A 283 -11.50 -34.45 4.08
C GLU A 283 -11.00 -33.00 4.14
N ILE A 284 -10.39 -32.57 5.26
CA ILE A 284 -9.83 -31.22 5.40
C ILE A 284 -8.42 -31.22 4.77
N GLU A 285 -8.37 -31.00 3.46
CA GLU A 285 -7.11 -30.85 2.72
C GLU A 285 -6.43 -29.50 3.02
N VAL A 286 -5.10 -29.42 2.82
CA VAL A 286 -4.30 -28.19 2.97
C VAL A 286 -4.87 -27.03 2.16
N THR A 287 -5.42 -27.32 0.97
CA THR A 287 -6.10 -26.36 0.09
C THR A 287 -7.33 -25.72 0.75
N MET A 288 -8.06 -26.46 1.59
CA MET A 288 -9.19 -25.93 2.36
C MET A 288 -8.73 -25.04 3.51
N GLU A 289 -7.60 -25.36 4.16
CA GLU A 289 -7.04 -24.49 5.19
C GLU A 289 -6.58 -23.14 4.65
N GLU A 290 -5.97 -23.14 3.45
CA GLU A 290 -5.63 -21.92 2.72
C GLU A 290 -6.88 -21.10 2.37
N GLU A 291 -7.95 -21.74 1.90
CA GLU A 291 -9.23 -21.08 1.63
C GLU A 291 -9.83 -20.44 2.90
N PHE A 292 -9.84 -21.18 4.01
CA PHE A 292 -10.30 -20.66 5.30
C PHE A 292 -9.46 -19.47 5.78
N TYR A 293 -8.13 -19.51 5.58
CA TYR A 293 -7.25 -18.40 5.90
C TYR A 293 -7.55 -17.17 5.03
N LEU A 294 -7.73 -17.35 3.71
CA LEU A 294 -8.12 -16.28 2.79
C LEU A 294 -9.45 -15.63 3.20
N ARG A 295 -10.46 -16.43 3.59
CA ARG A 295 -11.74 -15.91 4.11
C ARG A 295 -11.56 -15.09 5.40
N ARG A 296 -10.66 -15.49 6.30
CA ARG A 296 -10.34 -14.70 7.50
C ARG A 296 -9.64 -13.40 7.13
N LEU A 297 -8.74 -13.41 6.15
CA LEU A 297 -8.11 -12.19 5.62
C LEU A 297 -9.14 -11.23 5.02
N GLU A 298 -10.06 -11.73 4.19
CA GLU A 298 -11.20 -10.95 3.66
C GLU A 298 -12.10 -10.41 4.79
N GLY A 299 -12.23 -11.17 5.88
CA GLY A 299 -12.92 -10.77 7.12
C GLY A 299 -12.20 -9.69 7.94
N GLY A 300 -10.98 -9.30 7.57
CA GLY A 300 -10.19 -8.26 8.23
C GLY A 300 -9.17 -8.78 9.24
N LEU A 301 -8.76 -10.05 9.16
CA LEU A 301 -7.71 -10.62 10.02
C LEU A 301 -6.40 -9.83 9.93
N PHE A 302 -5.99 -9.41 8.73
CA PHE A 302 -4.75 -8.64 8.57
C PHE A 302 -4.81 -7.31 9.32
N THR A 303 -5.94 -6.60 9.23
CA THR A 303 -6.13 -5.37 9.99
C THR A 303 -6.11 -5.63 11.51
N LEU A 304 -6.73 -6.72 11.99
CA LEU A 304 -6.68 -7.13 13.39
C LEU A 304 -5.25 -7.38 13.87
N GLN A 305 -4.45 -8.11 13.08
CA GLN A 305 -3.05 -8.40 13.38
C GLN A 305 -2.21 -7.12 13.46
N LEU A 306 -2.43 -6.15 12.57
CA LEU A 306 -1.77 -4.84 12.64
C LEU A 306 -2.16 -4.05 13.90
N ILE A 307 -3.43 -4.08 14.29
CA ILE A 307 -3.93 -3.43 15.51
C ILE A 307 -3.28 -4.06 16.75
N ASP A 308 -3.25 -5.39 16.82
CA ASP A 308 -2.68 -6.13 17.94
C ASP A 308 -1.16 -5.97 18.00
N TYR A 309 -0.50 -5.88 16.84
CA TYR A 309 0.91 -5.54 16.75
C TYR A 309 1.20 -4.16 17.35
N ILE A 310 0.44 -3.14 16.95
CA ILE A 310 0.56 -1.78 17.50
C ILE A 310 0.37 -1.86 19.01
N MET A 311 -0.67 -2.56 19.48
CA MET A 311 -1.00 -2.67 20.91
C MET A 311 0.12 -3.29 21.73
N VAL A 312 0.68 -4.40 21.25
CA VAL A 312 1.79 -5.10 21.91
C VAL A 312 3.06 -4.24 21.90
N ASP A 313 3.42 -3.64 20.77
CA ASP A 313 4.63 -2.80 20.65
C ASP A 313 4.58 -1.60 21.60
N ILE A 314 3.46 -0.86 21.64
CA ILE A 314 3.32 0.32 22.50
C ILE A 314 3.24 -0.04 23.99
N CYS A 315 2.71 -1.21 24.35
CA CYS A 315 2.69 -1.67 25.74
C CYS A 315 4.06 -2.14 26.23
N CYS A 316 4.88 -2.72 25.35
CA CYS A 316 6.23 -3.18 25.68
C CYS A 316 7.27 -2.06 25.65
N SER A 317 7.09 -1.07 24.77
CA SER A 317 8.07 -0.02 24.50
C SER A 317 7.69 1.36 25.05
N GLY A 318 6.40 1.60 25.30
CA GLY A 318 5.89 2.88 25.80
C GLY A 318 5.82 2.94 27.34
N PRO A 319 5.35 4.07 27.89
CA PRO A 319 5.14 4.22 29.32
C PRO A 319 4.13 3.21 29.87
N ALA A 320 4.32 2.79 31.13
CA ALA A 320 3.48 1.78 31.78
C ALA A 320 1.98 2.16 31.83
N SER A 321 1.65 3.44 31.78
CA SER A 321 0.26 3.92 31.73
C SER A 321 -0.50 3.45 30.49
N ILE A 322 0.18 3.23 29.36
CA ILE A 322 -0.45 2.66 28.15
C ILE A 322 -0.95 1.24 28.45
N LYS A 323 -0.09 0.38 29.00
CA LYS A 323 -0.44 -1.00 29.37
C LYS A 323 -1.57 -1.02 30.40
N GLN A 324 -1.53 -0.13 31.39
CA GLN A 324 -2.61 0.00 32.38
C GLN A 324 -3.95 0.34 31.71
N ARG A 325 -3.97 1.26 30.75
CA ARG A 325 -5.18 1.62 30.00
C ARG A 325 -5.73 0.46 29.16
N VAL A 326 -4.86 -0.26 28.45
CA VAL A 326 -5.26 -1.46 27.67
C VAL A 326 -5.91 -2.50 28.58
N LEU A 327 -5.27 -2.83 29.71
CA LEU A 327 -5.80 -3.80 30.67
C LEU A 327 -7.12 -3.34 31.29
N GLN A 328 -7.25 -2.05 31.60
CA GLN A 328 -8.50 -1.47 32.10
C GLN A 328 -9.66 -1.70 31.12
N ILE A 329 -9.44 -1.41 29.82
CA ILE A 329 -10.47 -1.55 28.79
C ILE A 329 -10.81 -3.02 28.54
N LEU A 330 -9.82 -3.90 28.50
CA LEU A 330 -10.04 -5.35 28.39
C LEU A 330 -10.93 -5.86 29.52
N ASN A 331 -10.63 -5.50 30.77
CA ASN A 331 -11.42 -5.90 31.93
C ASN A 331 -12.87 -5.37 31.87
N LEU A 332 -13.07 -4.13 31.40
CA LEU A 332 -14.40 -3.53 31.30
C LEU A 332 -15.27 -4.16 30.21
N ARG A 333 -14.67 -4.66 29.12
CA ARG A 333 -15.38 -5.26 27.98
C ARG A 333 -15.37 -6.79 27.98
N GLY A 334 -14.83 -7.43 29.02
CA GLY A 334 -14.69 -8.88 29.09
C GLY A 334 -13.68 -9.48 28.10
N GLY A 335 -12.76 -8.66 27.58
CA GLY A 335 -11.69 -9.09 26.70
C GLY A 335 -10.56 -9.81 27.44
N SER A 336 -9.80 -10.64 26.73
CA SER A 336 -8.69 -11.40 27.29
C SER A 336 -7.38 -11.05 26.61
N ILE A 337 -6.33 -10.80 27.40
CA ILE A 337 -4.95 -10.68 26.93
C ILE A 337 -4.53 -11.90 26.11
N LYS A 338 -5.05 -13.09 26.49
CA LYS A 338 -4.74 -14.34 25.78
C LYS A 338 -5.18 -14.28 24.32
N THR A 339 -6.30 -13.62 24.03
CA THR A 339 -6.80 -13.46 22.66
C THR A 339 -5.81 -12.68 21.81
N ILE A 340 -5.35 -11.53 22.30
CA ILE A 340 -4.34 -10.70 21.62
C ILE A 340 -3.04 -11.50 21.43
N ARG A 341 -2.56 -12.21 22.47
CA ARG A 341 -1.35 -13.03 22.36
C ARG A 341 -1.49 -14.15 21.31
N ASN A 342 -2.67 -14.76 21.19
CA ASN A 342 -2.93 -15.81 20.20
C ASN A 342 -2.91 -15.25 18.78
N VAL A 343 -3.60 -14.13 18.52
CA VAL A 343 -3.55 -13.43 17.22
C VAL A 343 -2.11 -13.09 16.84
N MET A 344 -1.32 -12.59 17.80
CA MET A 344 0.07 -12.21 17.53
C MET A 344 1.01 -13.40 17.33
N ARG A 345 0.75 -14.55 17.97
CA ARG A 345 1.48 -15.79 17.69
C ARG A 345 1.15 -16.34 16.30
N GLU A 346 -0.11 -16.29 15.90
CA GLU A 346 -0.53 -16.64 14.54
C GLU A 346 0.14 -15.72 13.51
N TYR A 347 0.12 -14.41 13.76
CA TYR A 347 0.80 -13.43 12.90
C TYR A 347 2.32 -13.71 12.80
N ALA A 348 2.96 -14.06 13.92
CA ALA A 348 4.37 -14.45 13.94
C ALA A 348 4.62 -15.76 13.16
N GLY A 349 3.71 -16.72 13.21
CA GLY A 349 3.80 -17.99 12.48
C GLY A 349 3.65 -17.83 10.97
N ASN A 350 2.83 -16.85 10.55
CA ASN A 350 2.49 -16.60 9.14
C ASN A 350 3.26 -15.42 8.52
N MET A 351 4.31 -14.90 9.17
CA MET A 351 5.16 -13.88 8.54
C MET A 351 5.78 -14.47 7.26
N GLY A 352 5.39 -13.91 6.11
CA GLY A 352 5.64 -14.46 4.78
C GLY A 352 7.09 -14.57 4.34
N ASP A 353 7.28 -15.01 3.09
CA ASP A 353 8.56 -15.15 2.39
C ASP A 353 9.26 -13.79 2.20
N ALA A 354 9.96 -13.33 3.23
CA ALA A 354 11.01 -12.33 3.03
C ALA A 354 12.13 -12.99 2.22
N ASN A 355 12.69 -12.25 1.24
CA ASN A 355 13.87 -12.67 0.48
C ASN A 355 15.08 -13.02 1.39
N ASP A 356 15.03 -12.62 2.67
CA ASP A 356 16.05 -12.90 3.68
C ASP A 356 15.41 -13.59 4.91
N THR A 357 15.61 -14.91 5.00
CA THR A 357 15.12 -15.76 6.08
C THR A 357 15.65 -15.35 7.45
N ALA A 358 16.86 -14.78 7.54
CA ALA A 358 17.45 -14.36 8.81
C ALA A 358 16.77 -13.11 9.37
N LEU A 359 16.41 -12.15 8.51
CA LEU A 359 15.63 -10.97 8.93
C LEU A 359 14.24 -11.36 9.41
N ARG A 360 13.60 -12.33 8.75
CA ARG A 360 12.31 -12.87 9.17
C ARG A 360 12.39 -13.53 10.54
N GLU A 361 13.37 -14.41 10.75
CA GLU A 361 13.55 -15.09 12.04
C GLU A 361 13.84 -14.10 13.17
N ALA A 362 14.68 -13.09 12.93
CA ALA A 362 14.95 -12.04 13.90
C ALA A 362 13.69 -11.24 14.25
N GLU A 363 12.85 -10.95 13.26
CA GLU A 363 11.59 -10.24 13.49
C GLU A 363 10.56 -11.11 14.22
N GLN A 364 10.44 -12.38 13.84
CA GLN A 364 9.58 -13.34 14.51
C GLN A 364 9.97 -13.50 15.97
N GLN A 365 11.28 -13.66 16.26
CA GLN A 365 11.79 -13.72 17.63
C GLN A 365 11.52 -12.43 18.41
N ARG A 366 11.75 -11.26 17.81
CA ARG A 366 11.44 -9.96 18.44
C ARG A 366 9.95 -9.88 18.79
N LEU A 367 9.08 -10.32 17.89
CA LEU A 367 7.64 -10.28 18.10
C LEU A 367 7.21 -11.22 19.24
N LEU A 368 7.70 -12.46 19.24
CA LEU A 368 7.41 -13.44 20.29
C LEU A 368 7.89 -12.96 21.67
N GLN A 369 9.07 -12.33 21.75
CA GLN A 369 9.55 -11.71 22.98
C GLN A 369 8.60 -10.61 23.49
N PHE A 370 8.00 -9.83 22.58
CA PHE A 370 7.02 -8.83 22.98
C PHE A 370 5.72 -9.48 23.45
N VAL A 371 5.26 -10.54 22.78
CA VAL A 371 4.08 -11.31 23.21
C VAL A 371 4.25 -11.89 24.61
N ASP A 372 5.45 -12.36 24.96
CA ASP A 372 5.73 -12.92 26.29
C ASP A 372 5.84 -11.85 27.38
N ARG A 373 6.31 -10.64 27.01
CA ARG A 373 6.42 -9.49 27.93
C ARG A 373 5.09 -8.73 28.12
N PHE A 374 4.23 -8.76 27.11
CA PHE A 374 2.88 -8.21 27.14
C PHE A 374 2.01 -9.01 28.08
#